data_AF-A0A7J7JJ95-F1
#
_entry.id   AF-A0A7J7JJ95-F1
#
_cell.length_a   1.000
_cell.length_b   1.000
_cell.length_c   1.000
_cell.angle_alpha   90.00
_cell.angle_beta   90.00
_cell.angle_gamma   90.00
#
_symmetry.space_group_name_H-M   'P 1'
#
loop_
_entity.id
_entity.type
_entity.pdbx_description
1 polymer ?
#
loop_
_entity_poly.entity_id
_entity_poly.type
_entity_poly.pdbx_seq_one_letter_code
_entity_poly.pdbx_strand_id
1 'polypeptide(L)'
;MASTKDVELTAESQSYIDYTNQLKPLNLGQPLDAIRAANEEVAAKHRGDYVFNGTKEEVLVSGEQYQVPVTILRPQGTNESPKCIVIYFHGGGWVWSSRTTHMKLCEMISQ
;
A
#
# COMPACT_ATOMS: atom_id res chain seq x y z
N MET A 1 2.16 6.05 -36.15
CA MET A 1 1.13 6.10 -35.09
C MET A 1 0.88 4.67 -34.67
N ALA A 2 1.19 4.31 -33.42
CA ALA A 2 0.90 2.96 -32.94
C ALA A 2 -0.62 2.82 -32.79
N SER A 3 -1.21 1.83 -33.46
CA SER A 3 -2.61 1.46 -33.26
C SER A 3 -2.77 0.98 -31.82
N THR A 4 -3.51 1.74 -31.01
CA THR A 4 -4.00 1.27 -29.72
C THR A 4 -4.94 0.11 -30.00
N LYS A 5 -4.46 -1.13 -29.78
CA LYS A 5 -5.38 -2.25 -29.61
C LYS A 5 -6.33 -1.86 -28.48
N ASP A 6 -7.63 -1.98 -28.71
CA ASP A 6 -8.63 -1.88 -27.65
C ASP A 6 -8.24 -2.90 -26.57
N VAL A 7 -7.86 -2.41 -25.40
CA VAL A 7 -7.44 -3.26 -24.28
C VAL A 7 -8.71 -3.78 -23.64
N GLU A 8 -8.97 -5.08 -23.76
CA GLU A 8 -10.08 -5.72 -23.05
C GLU A 8 -9.72 -5.82 -21.55
N LEU A 9 -10.48 -5.10 -20.73
CA LEU A 9 -10.39 -5.17 -19.26
C LEU A 9 -11.32 -6.26 -18.72
N THR A 10 -10.98 -6.82 -17.56
CA THR A 10 -11.95 -7.64 -16.81
C THR A 10 -13.13 -6.78 -16.36
N ALA A 11 -14.29 -7.39 -16.10
CA ALA A 11 -15.46 -6.66 -15.62
C ALA A 11 -15.19 -5.90 -14.32
N GLU A 12 -14.39 -6.50 -13.41
CA GLU A 12 -13.97 -5.87 -12.16
C GLU A 12 -13.06 -4.67 -12.40
N SER A 13 -12.11 -4.80 -13.33
CA SER A 13 -11.20 -3.72 -13.69
C SER A 13 -11.95 -2.55 -14.35
N GLN A 14 -12.91 -2.84 -15.24
CA GLN A 14 -13.74 -1.82 -15.86
C GLN A 14 -14.61 -1.10 -14.82
N SER A 15 -15.25 -1.84 -13.92
CA SER A 15 -16.04 -1.28 -12.82
C SER A 15 -15.21 -0.36 -11.91
N TYR A 16 -13.97 -0.74 -11.62
CA TYR A 16 -13.04 0.10 -10.88
C TYR A 16 -12.71 1.41 -11.63
N ILE A 17 -12.42 1.33 -12.94
CA ILE A 17 -12.17 2.51 -13.77
C ILE A 17 -13.39 3.44 -13.78
N ASP A 18 -14.59 2.91 -14.01
CA ASP A 18 -15.84 3.66 -14.04
C ASP A 18 -16.11 4.39 -12.72
N TYR A 19 -15.79 3.76 -11.59
CA TYR A 19 -15.83 4.40 -10.28
C TYR A 19 -14.78 5.50 -10.15
N THR A 20 -13.52 5.24 -10.52
CA THR A 20 -12.43 6.24 -10.37
C THR A 20 -12.61 7.47 -11.26
N ASN A 21 -13.26 7.33 -12.41
CA ASN A 21 -13.60 8.46 -13.29
C ASN A 21 -14.58 9.46 -12.65
N GLN A 22 -15.30 9.05 -11.60
CA GLN A 22 -16.19 9.92 -10.83
C GLN A 22 -15.45 10.69 -9.73
N LEU A 23 -14.23 10.25 -9.38
CA LEU A 23 -13.41 10.90 -8.37
C LEU A 23 -12.69 12.10 -8.96
N LYS A 24 -12.39 13.09 -8.10
CA LYS A 24 -11.53 14.20 -8.51
C LYS A 24 -10.12 13.67 -8.80
N PRO A 25 -9.52 14.01 -9.95
CA PRO A 25 -8.16 13.60 -10.24
C PRO A 25 -7.21 14.21 -9.21
N LEU A 26 -6.14 13.47 -8.93
CA LEU A 26 -5.07 13.94 -8.07
C LEU A 26 -4.52 15.26 -8.62
N ASN A 27 -4.61 16.34 -7.83
CA ASN A 27 -4.10 17.64 -8.22
C ASN A 27 -2.82 17.94 -7.43
N LEU A 28 -1.66 17.78 -8.08
CA LEU A 28 -0.34 18.03 -7.50
C LEU A 28 -0.06 19.51 -7.19
N GLY A 29 -0.93 20.43 -7.62
CA GLY A 29 -0.89 21.84 -7.21
C GLY A 29 -1.51 22.10 -5.82
N GLN A 30 -2.14 21.09 -5.21
CA GLN A 30 -2.62 21.19 -3.82
C GLN A 30 -1.49 20.96 -2.81
N PRO A 31 -1.63 21.43 -1.56
CA PRO A 31 -0.68 21.11 -0.50
C PRO A 31 -0.52 19.59 -0.33
N LEU A 32 0.73 19.12 -0.22
CA LEU A 32 1.06 17.69 -0.18
C LEU A 32 0.34 16.94 0.94
N ASP A 33 0.11 17.59 2.09
CA ASP A 33 -0.55 16.96 3.24
C ASP A 33 -2.01 16.61 2.93
N ALA A 34 -2.71 17.47 2.17
CA ALA A 34 -4.07 17.20 1.74
C ALA A 34 -4.12 16.01 0.77
N ILE A 35 -3.16 15.93 -0.15
CA ILE A 35 -3.05 14.84 -1.13
C ILE A 35 -2.73 13.51 -0.42
N ARG A 36 -1.80 13.52 0.53
CA ARG A 36 -1.43 12.37 1.35
C ARG A 36 -2.63 11.86 2.15
N ALA A 37 -3.35 12.75 2.83
CA ALA A 37 -4.52 12.40 3.61
C ALA A 37 -5.63 11.77 2.75
N ALA A 38 -5.91 12.33 1.57
CA ALA A 38 -6.86 11.76 0.63
C ALA A 38 -6.43 10.36 0.15
N ASN A 39 -5.14 10.15 -0.11
CA ASN A 39 -4.62 8.84 -0.51
C ASN A 39 -4.73 7.80 0.62
N GLU A 40 -4.50 8.17 1.87
CA GLU A 40 -4.74 7.29 3.03
C GLU A 40 -6.21 6.85 3.12
N GLU A 41 -7.14 7.77 2.91
CA GLU A 41 -8.58 7.47 2.95
C GLU A 41 -9.00 6.50 1.83
N VAL A 42 -8.54 6.76 0.60
CA VAL A 42 -8.80 5.88 -0.55
C VAL A 42 -8.18 4.49 -0.32
N ALA A 43 -6.92 4.42 0.11
CA ALA A 43 -6.27 3.16 0.42
C ALA A 43 -7.01 2.40 1.53
N ALA A 44 -7.45 3.10 2.58
CA ALA A 44 -8.20 2.49 3.67
C ALA A 44 -9.55 1.90 3.21
N LYS A 45 -10.23 2.57 2.28
CA LYS A 45 -11.50 2.13 1.71
C LYS A 45 -11.35 0.93 0.76
N HIS A 46 -10.27 0.89 -0.02
CA HIS A 46 -10.09 -0.08 -1.11
C HIS A 46 -9.09 -1.20 -0.84
N ARG A 47 -8.48 -1.27 0.35
CA ARG A 47 -7.50 -2.31 0.70
C ARG A 47 -8.05 -3.74 0.69
N GLY A 48 -9.37 -3.93 0.67
CA GLY A 48 -9.99 -5.25 0.80
C GLY A 48 -10.16 -5.70 2.25
N ASP A 49 -10.63 -6.94 2.43
CA ASP A 49 -11.11 -7.50 3.71
C ASP A 49 -10.24 -8.64 4.25
N TYR A 50 -9.08 -8.90 3.63
CA TYR A 50 -8.18 -9.97 4.07
C TYR A 50 -7.83 -9.85 5.56
N VAL A 51 -7.91 -10.96 6.30
CA VAL A 51 -7.65 -11.02 7.74
C VAL A 51 -6.28 -11.64 7.97
N PHE A 52 -5.34 -10.83 8.47
CA PHE A 52 -4.00 -11.31 8.81
C PHE A 52 -4.02 -12.14 10.08
N ASN A 53 -3.38 -13.31 10.04
CA ASN A 53 -3.23 -14.20 11.17
C ASN A 53 -1.77 -14.24 11.64
N GLY A 54 -1.45 -13.50 12.69
CA GLY A 54 -0.10 -13.32 13.19
C GLY A 54 0.03 -12.13 14.13
N THR A 55 1.25 -11.65 14.32
CA THR A 55 1.55 -10.46 15.13
C THR A 55 2.02 -9.31 14.25
N LYS A 56 1.67 -8.10 14.69
CA LYS A 56 2.11 -6.84 14.10
C LYS A 56 2.80 -6.03 15.17
N GLU A 57 4.04 -5.63 14.91
CA GLU A 57 4.85 -4.85 15.83
C GLU A 57 5.34 -3.59 15.11
N GLU A 58 5.14 -2.42 15.72
CA GLU A 58 5.74 -1.18 15.23
C GLU A 58 7.05 -0.91 15.98
N VAL A 59 8.12 -0.69 15.23
CA VAL A 59 9.45 -0.42 15.78
C VAL A 59 10.06 0.81 15.11
N LEU A 60 10.91 1.52 15.85
CA LEU A 60 11.76 2.57 15.31
C LEU A 60 13.16 2.02 15.11
N VAL A 61 13.57 1.87 13.86
CA VAL A 61 14.94 1.49 13.51
C VAL A 61 15.80 2.75 13.50
N SER A 62 16.77 2.82 14.42
CA SER A 62 17.66 3.99 14.54
C SER A 62 18.89 3.83 13.64
N GLY A 63 19.20 4.87 12.87
CA GLY A 63 20.51 5.10 12.26
C GLY A 63 21.25 6.21 13.00
N GLU A 64 22.44 6.58 12.51
CA GLU A 64 23.28 7.59 13.15
C GLU A 64 22.60 8.98 13.25
N GLN A 65 21.77 9.33 12.26
CA GLN A 65 21.13 10.65 12.16
C GLN A 65 19.60 10.60 11.94
N TYR A 66 19.01 9.42 11.95
CA TYR A 66 17.60 9.26 11.58
C TYR A 66 16.94 8.09 12.32
N GLN A 67 15.62 8.14 12.42
CA GLN A 67 14.80 7.03 12.87
C GLN A 67 13.80 6.69 11.78
N VAL A 68 13.77 5.43 11.38
CA VAL A 68 12.81 4.93 10.40
C VAL A 68 11.76 4.10 11.12
N PRO A 69 10.49 4.54 11.12
CA PRO A 69 9.42 3.72 11.64
C PRO A 69 9.12 2.57 10.67
N VAL A 70 9.11 1.35 11.20
CA VAL A 70 8.93 0.09 10.47
C VAL A 70 7.84 -0.73 11.16
N THR A 71 7.07 -1.48 10.38
CA THR A 71 6.11 -2.45 10.91
C THR A 71 6.60 -3.85 10.58
N ILE A 72 6.81 -4.67 11.60
CA ILE A 72 7.20 -6.09 11.47
C ILE A 72 5.93 -6.93 11.53
N LEU A 73 5.70 -7.71 10.48
CA LEU A 73 4.65 -8.72 10.41
C LEU A 73 5.27 -10.09 10.66
N ARG A 74 4.74 -10.84 11.63
CA ARG A 74 5.14 -12.23 11.88
C ARG A 74 3.89 -13.13 11.77
N PRO A 75 3.78 -13.95 10.71
CA PRO A 75 2.66 -14.87 10.54
C PRO A 75 2.55 -15.87 11.69
N GLN A 76 1.37 -16.42 11.91
CA GLN A 76 1.21 -17.50 12.88
C GLN A 76 2.08 -18.70 12.49
N GLY A 77 2.74 -19.30 13.48
CA GLY A 77 3.58 -20.49 13.28
C GLY A 77 5.05 -20.20 13.01
N THR A 78 5.45 -18.93 12.85
CA THR A 78 6.86 -18.52 12.74
C THR A 78 7.45 -18.17 14.12
N ASN A 79 7.53 -19.15 15.02
CA ASN A 79 8.03 -18.94 16.40
C ASN A 79 9.53 -19.24 16.56
N GLU A 80 10.17 -19.78 15.52
CA GLU A 80 11.59 -20.10 15.50
C GLU A 80 12.26 -19.27 14.42
N SER A 81 13.31 -18.53 14.78
CA SER A 81 14.19 -17.71 13.95
C SER A 81 13.84 -17.67 12.45
N PRO A 82 13.39 -16.52 11.90
CA PRO A 82 12.86 -16.47 10.54
C PRO A 82 13.91 -16.96 9.54
N LYS A 83 13.55 -17.97 8.76
CA LYS A 83 14.42 -18.53 7.70
C LYS A 83 14.55 -17.58 6.50
N CYS A 84 13.62 -16.64 6.36
CA CYS A 84 13.56 -15.64 5.29
C CYS A 84 12.90 -14.36 5.81
N ILE A 85 13.34 -13.20 5.30
CA ILE A 85 12.77 -11.89 5.60
C ILE A 85 12.50 -11.18 4.27
N VAL A 86 11.31 -10.59 4.15
CA VAL A 86 10.95 -9.67 3.06
C VAL A 86 10.98 -8.25 3.60
N ILE A 87 11.78 -7.39 2.98
CA ILE A 87 11.79 -5.95 3.27
C ILE A 87 10.98 -5.28 2.16
N TYR A 88 9.85 -4.65 2.54
CA TYR A 88 8.94 -4.02 1.60
C TYR A 88 9.08 -2.49 1.60
N PHE A 89 9.26 -1.92 0.42
CA PHE A 89 9.24 -0.47 0.19
C PHE A 89 7.98 -0.11 -0.59
N HIS A 90 7.18 0.81 -0.06
CA HIS A 90 5.88 1.15 -0.67
C HIS A 90 6.03 1.96 -1.96
N GLY A 91 5.02 1.86 -2.82
CA GLY A 91 4.89 2.70 -4.02
C GLY A 91 4.44 4.13 -3.69
N GLY A 92 3.87 4.84 -4.67
CA GLY A 92 3.37 6.20 -4.50
C GLY A 92 4.36 7.31 -4.87
N GLY A 93 5.32 6.99 -5.74
CA GLY A 93 6.20 7.96 -6.39
C GLY A 93 7.02 8.81 -5.44
N TRP A 94 7.37 8.29 -4.25
CA TRP A 94 8.09 9.00 -3.18
C TRP A 94 7.35 10.21 -2.57
N VAL A 95 6.07 10.42 -2.89
CA VAL A 95 5.35 11.65 -2.50
C VAL A 95 4.23 11.37 -1.50
N TRP A 96 3.28 10.47 -1.81
CA TRP A 96 1.95 10.51 -1.21
C TRP A 96 1.48 9.26 -0.46
N SER A 97 2.26 8.18 -0.47
CA SER A 97 1.92 6.93 0.21
C SER A 97 2.72 6.76 1.51
N SER A 98 2.35 5.75 2.29
CA SER A 98 2.97 5.43 3.57
C SER A 98 2.97 3.92 3.82
N ARG A 99 3.42 3.51 5.02
CA ARG A 99 3.27 2.12 5.50
C ARG A 99 1.82 1.67 5.58
N THR A 100 0.89 2.54 5.96
CA THR A 100 -0.51 2.17 6.18
C THR A 100 -1.24 1.91 4.87
N THR A 101 -0.92 2.66 3.80
CA THR A 101 -1.57 2.49 2.49
C THR A 101 -1.28 1.13 1.84
N HIS A 102 -0.19 0.47 2.22
CA HIS A 102 0.19 -0.85 1.69
C HIS A 102 0.12 -1.98 2.73
N MET A 103 -0.31 -1.69 3.96
CA MET A 103 -0.28 -2.66 5.06
C MET A 103 -1.02 -3.97 4.73
N LYS A 104 -2.17 -3.87 4.07
CA LYS A 104 -2.98 -5.05 3.71
C LYS A 104 -2.28 -5.93 2.66
N LEU A 105 -1.58 -5.31 1.71
CA LEU A 105 -0.75 -6.03 0.75
C LEU A 105 0.41 -6.75 1.45
N CYS A 106 1.09 -6.08 2.39
CA CYS A 106 2.16 -6.70 3.17
C CYS A 106 1.64 -7.88 4.01
N GLU A 107 0.46 -7.75 4.63
CA GLU A 107 -0.22 -8.84 5.33
C GLU A 107 -0.47 -10.04 4.41
N MET A 108 -0.97 -9.81 3.18
CA MET A 108 -1.22 -10.87 2.20
C MET A 108 0.05 -11.57 1.72
N ILE A 109 1.13 -10.82 1.49
CA ILE A 109 2.42 -11.36 1.03
C ILE A 109 3.12 -12.16 2.13
N SER A 110 2.89 -11.80 3.39
CA SER A 110 3.64 -12.40 4.51
C SER A 110 3.24 -13.83 4.87
N GLN A 111 2.21 -14.42 4.25
CA GLN A 111 1.69 -15.76 4.56
C GLN A 111 2.74 -16.88 4.62
#